data_AF-A0AAV7DKD1-F1
#
_entry.id   AF-A0AAV7DKD1-F1
#
_cell.length_a   1.000
_cell.length_b   1.000
_cell.length_c   1.000
_cell.angle_alpha   90.00
_cell.angle_beta   90.00
_cell.angle_gamma   90.00
#
_symmetry.space_group_name_H-M   'P 1'
#
loop_
_entity.id
_entity.type
_entity.pdbx_description
1 polymer ?
#
loop_
_entity_poly.entity_id
_entity_poly.type
_entity_poly.pdbx_seq_one_letter_code
_entity_poly.pdbx_strand_id
1 'polypeptide(L)'
;MSLHTPLPSNVRHGLASISGSFFIQNKTRDCGESHSYHTGHEVVSSLPLQMTLYFNVFFFPIWFISEVIMLELKYHLLPGYYQFLLVTAVTILTVIESLRLYLGYIGNLHEKVPELAGFLLLTLLIQMPLILFLLTDEKIIILPLEFVVHTIYIIFLKTELFVSFFVLKVMTRQLATQFYLQWTDDLESKVLPTQTKEHQNRGCMTEQQHNDALMY
;
A
#
# COMPACT_ATOMS: atom_id res chain seq x y z
N MET A 1 -0.75 -57.57 7.97
CA MET A 1 -0.83 -57.24 6.53
C MET A 1 -1.74 -56.02 6.41
N SER A 2 -1.15 -54.83 6.31
CA SER A 2 -1.86 -53.54 6.43
C SER A 2 -2.53 -53.18 5.10
N LEU A 3 -3.86 -53.20 5.08
CA LEU A 3 -4.69 -52.86 3.93
C LEU A 3 -4.74 -51.33 3.75
N HIS A 4 -3.79 -50.78 3.00
CA HIS A 4 -3.83 -49.36 2.62
C HIS A 4 -4.83 -49.21 1.46
N THR A 5 -6.09 -48.89 1.76
CA THR A 5 -7.07 -48.53 0.73
C THR A 5 -6.64 -47.21 0.07
N PRO A 6 -6.34 -47.18 -1.24
CA PRO A 6 -6.01 -45.94 -1.91
C PRO A 6 -7.27 -45.08 -2.04
N LEU A 7 -7.19 -43.83 -1.55
CA LEU A 7 -8.28 -42.87 -1.72
C LEU A 7 -8.58 -42.64 -3.20
N PRO A 8 -9.86 -42.46 -3.57
CA PRO A 8 -10.30 -42.33 -4.94
C PRO A 8 -9.72 -41.07 -5.62
N SER A 9 -9.45 -41.19 -6.93
CA SER A 9 -8.67 -40.22 -7.72
C SER A 9 -9.26 -38.81 -7.72
N ASN A 10 -10.59 -38.69 -7.69
CA ASN A 10 -11.32 -37.42 -7.59
C ASN A 10 -11.01 -36.65 -6.29
N VAL A 11 -10.80 -37.35 -5.17
CA VAL A 11 -10.45 -36.75 -3.87
C VAL A 11 -8.96 -36.37 -3.84
N ARG A 12 -8.10 -37.13 -4.52
CA ARG A 12 -6.68 -36.79 -4.67
C ARG A 12 -6.47 -35.52 -5.48
N HIS A 13 -7.21 -35.32 -6.56
CA HIS A 13 -7.14 -34.08 -7.36
C HIS A 13 -7.69 -32.87 -6.61
N GLY A 14 -8.77 -33.04 -5.85
CA GLY A 14 -9.32 -31.97 -4.99
C GLY A 14 -8.35 -31.57 -3.87
N LEU A 15 -7.78 -32.54 -3.15
CA LEU A 15 -6.80 -32.27 -2.09
C LEU A 15 -5.47 -31.72 -2.64
N ALA A 16 -5.04 -32.15 -3.82
CA ALA A 16 -3.85 -31.61 -4.48
C ALA A 16 -4.08 -30.17 -5.00
N SER A 17 -5.29 -29.86 -5.50
CA SER A 17 -5.67 -28.51 -5.93
C SER A 17 -5.77 -27.55 -4.74
N ILE A 18 -6.30 -28.01 -3.60
CA ILE A 18 -6.40 -27.21 -2.37
C ILE A 18 -5.02 -27.07 -1.70
N SER A 19 -4.18 -28.12 -1.74
CA SER A 19 -2.79 -28.06 -1.25
C SER A 19 -1.90 -27.15 -2.09
N GLY A 20 -2.14 -27.06 -3.40
CA GLY A 20 -1.40 -26.18 -4.31
C GLY A 20 -1.72 -24.70 -4.14
N SER A 21 -2.89 -24.36 -3.59
CA SER A 21 -3.28 -22.98 -3.28
C SER A 21 -2.53 -22.39 -2.08
N PHE A 22 -2.00 -23.21 -1.17
CA PHE A 22 -1.31 -22.75 0.04
C PHE A 22 0.23 -22.86 -0.02
N PHE A 23 0.78 -23.59 -0.99
CA PHE A 23 2.23 -23.75 -1.14
C PHE A 23 2.69 -23.29 -2.54
N ILE A 24 3.20 -22.05 -2.56
CA ILE A 24 4.36 -21.64 -3.38
C ILE A 24 4.11 -21.42 -4.87
N GLN A 25 3.78 -20.16 -5.17
CA GLN A 25 4.66 -19.26 -5.93
C GLN A 25 6.07 -19.83 -6.20
N ASN A 26 6.37 -20.29 -7.42
CA ASN A 26 7.61 -20.03 -8.20
C ASN A 26 7.89 -21.17 -9.21
N LYS A 27 8.13 -20.78 -10.48
CA LYS A 27 8.80 -21.53 -11.57
C LYS A 27 7.99 -22.69 -12.20
N THR A 28 7.86 -22.89 -13.53
CA THR A 28 8.56 -22.38 -14.73
C THR A 28 7.69 -22.60 -15.98
N ARG A 29 7.73 -21.64 -16.93
CA ARG A 29 7.44 -21.71 -18.39
C ARG A 29 7.20 -23.10 -19.02
N ASP A 30 6.15 -23.22 -19.86
CA ASP A 30 6.30 -23.10 -21.32
C ASP A 30 4.94 -22.98 -22.08
N CYS A 31 4.96 -22.12 -23.11
CA CYS A 31 4.11 -21.94 -24.30
C CYS A 31 2.62 -22.34 -24.35
N GLY A 32 1.78 -21.36 -24.72
CA GLY A 32 0.46 -21.61 -25.32
C GLY A 32 -0.54 -20.48 -25.09
N GLU A 33 -0.52 -19.50 -25.99
CA GLU A 33 -1.36 -18.29 -26.01
C GLU A 33 -2.87 -18.59 -25.92
N SER A 34 -3.50 -18.12 -24.84
CA SER A 34 -4.91 -17.75 -24.77
C SER A 34 -5.05 -16.81 -23.59
N HIS A 35 -5.37 -15.56 -23.89
CA HIS A 35 -5.52 -14.43 -22.97
C HIS A 35 -6.40 -14.79 -21.76
N SER A 36 -5.75 -15.23 -20.69
CA SER A 36 -6.35 -15.34 -19.37
C SER A 36 -6.25 -13.96 -18.73
N TYR A 37 -7.24 -13.10 -19.01
CA TYR A 37 -7.62 -11.99 -18.14
C TYR A 37 -8.16 -12.56 -16.83
N HIS A 38 -7.31 -13.27 -16.08
CA HIS A 38 -7.59 -13.62 -14.70
C HIS A 38 -6.94 -12.56 -13.83
N THR A 39 -7.64 -11.43 -13.71
CA THR A 39 -7.85 -10.66 -12.49
C THR A 39 -7.06 -11.18 -11.29
N GLY A 40 -5.78 -10.82 -11.22
CA GLY A 40 -4.95 -10.95 -10.02
C GLY A 40 -5.25 -9.79 -9.08
N HIS A 41 -6.51 -9.62 -8.72
CA HIS A 41 -6.98 -8.56 -7.83
C HIS A 41 -7.01 -9.09 -6.39
N GLU A 42 -5.84 -9.45 -5.86
CA GLU A 42 -5.65 -9.64 -4.43
C GLU A 42 -4.46 -8.83 -3.97
N VAL A 43 -4.68 -7.56 -3.65
CA VAL A 43 -3.88 -6.90 -2.61
C VAL A 43 -4.81 -6.51 -1.48
N VAL A 44 -5.54 -7.51 -0.97
CA VAL A 44 -6.42 -7.38 0.21
C VAL A 44 -5.55 -7.08 1.45
N SER A 45 -5.09 -5.84 1.58
CA SER A 45 -4.24 -5.29 2.65
C SER A 45 -2.92 -6.04 2.94
N SER A 46 -1.85 -5.29 3.22
CA SER A 46 -0.60 -5.92 3.66
C SER A 46 -0.65 -6.27 5.15
N LEU A 47 -0.72 -7.57 5.45
CA LEU A 47 -0.72 -8.09 6.81
C LEU A 47 0.51 -7.67 7.64
N PRO A 48 1.74 -7.64 7.09
CA PRO A 48 2.91 -7.20 7.84
C PRO A 48 2.81 -5.73 8.30
N LEU A 49 2.28 -4.84 7.45
CA LEU A 49 2.13 -3.43 7.79
C LEU A 49 1.09 -3.24 8.90
N GLN A 50 -0.04 -3.96 8.85
CA GLN A 50 -1.03 -3.91 9.92
C GLN A 50 -0.48 -4.40 11.25
N MET A 51 0.30 -5.48 11.25
CA MET A 51 0.91 -6.01 12.47
C MET A 51 1.88 -5.00 13.10
N THR A 52 2.73 -4.37 12.30
CA THR A 52 3.65 -3.35 12.82
C THR A 52 2.90 -2.12 13.35
N LEU A 53 1.90 -1.62 12.62
CA LEU A 53 1.05 -0.50 13.07
C LEU A 53 0.33 -0.83 14.37
N TYR A 54 -0.18 -2.06 14.50
CA TYR A 54 -0.84 -2.53 15.72
C TYR A 54 0.10 -2.44 16.92
N PHE A 55 1.31 -2.98 16.81
CA PHE A 55 2.30 -2.86 17.89
C PHE A 55 2.68 -1.42 18.19
N ASN A 56 2.80 -0.57 17.17
CA ASN A 56 3.10 0.84 17.36
C ASN A 56 1.98 1.59 18.11
N VAL A 57 0.70 1.26 17.87
CA VAL A 57 -0.43 1.81 18.64
C VAL A 57 -0.33 1.50 20.14
N PHE A 58 0.12 0.31 20.53
CA PHE A 58 0.34 -0.02 21.95
C PHE A 58 1.61 0.60 22.53
N PHE A 59 2.64 0.74 21.70
CA PHE A 59 3.90 1.37 22.11
C PHE A 59 3.75 2.89 22.29
N PHE A 60 2.93 3.54 21.47
CA PHE A 60 2.74 4.99 21.48
C PHE A 60 2.37 5.60 22.84
N PRO A 61 1.38 5.11 23.62
CA PRO A 61 1.10 5.66 24.94
C PRO A 61 2.27 5.48 25.93
N ILE A 62 3.02 4.37 25.81
CA ILE A 62 4.22 4.12 26.65
C ILE A 62 5.31 5.13 26.29
N TRP A 63 5.55 5.33 24.99
CA TRP A 63 6.46 6.34 24.46
C TRP A 63 6.09 7.74 24.97
N PHE A 64 4.81 8.13 24.83
CA PHE A 64 4.33 9.45 25.25
C PHE A 64 4.50 9.69 26.76
N ILE A 65 4.12 8.72 27.60
CA ILE A 65 4.29 8.84 29.06
C ILE A 65 5.76 8.98 29.41
N SER A 66 6.63 8.17 28.80
CA SER A 66 8.06 8.27 29.06
C SER A 66 8.61 9.64 28.67
N GLU A 67 8.22 10.19 27.52
CA GLU A 67 8.65 11.52 27.08
C GLU A 67 8.21 12.62 28.03
N VAL A 68 6.96 12.58 28.52
CA VAL A 68 6.46 13.55 29.51
C VAL A 68 7.29 13.49 30.79
N ILE A 69 7.56 12.29 31.31
CA ILE A 69 8.37 12.12 32.52
C ILE A 69 9.79 12.66 32.30
N MET A 70 10.43 12.33 31.18
CA MET A 70 11.80 12.78 30.90
C MET A 70 11.88 14.28 30.67
N LEU A 71 10.88 14.86 30.01
CA LEU A 71 10.75 16.29 29.82
C LEU A 71 10.62 17.01 31.16
N GLU A 72 9.78 16.51 32.07
CA GLU A 72 9.61 17.08 33.42
C GLU A 72 10.93 17.05 34.21
N LEU A 73 11.66 15.93 34.18
CA LEU A 73 12.94 15.77 34.87
C LEU A 73 13.99 16.78 34.41
N LYS A 74 14.02 17.12 33.12
CA LYS A 74 15.00 18.07 32.56
C LYS A 74 14.47 19.50 32.43
N TYR A 75 13.17 19.73 32.60
CA TYR A 75 12.51 21.01 32.30
C TYR A 75 13.21 22.21 32.95
N HIS A 76 13.49 22.12 34.25
CA HIS A 76 14.12 23.21 35.01
C HIS A 76 15.63 23.37 34.76
N LEU A 77 16.27 22.40 34.13
CA LEU A 77 17.70 22.43 33.81
C LEU A 77 17.97 23.08 32.45
N LEU A 78 16.96 23.16 31.58
CA LEU A 78 17.12 23.72 30.23
C LEU A 78 16.83 25.23 30.18
N PRO A 79 17.50 25.98 29.30
CA PRO A 79 17.15 27.36 29.00
C PRO A 79 15.70 27.50 28.52
N GLY A 80 15.05 28.63 28.81
CA GLY A 80 13.62 28.82 28.53
C GLY A 80 13.19 28.64 27.07
N TYR A 81 14.05 29.00 26.10
CA TYR A 81 13.74 28.78 24.69
C TYR A 81 13.74 27.27 24.33
N TYR A 82 14.62 26.49 24.95
CA TYR A 82 14.62 25.03 24.79
C TYR A 82 13.40 24.39 25.43
N GLN A 83 12.93 24.87 26.59
CA GLN A 83 11.70 24.38 27.19
C GLN A 83 10.52 24.48 26.23
N PHE A 84 10.32 25.66 25.62
CA PHE A 84 9.26 25.87 24.63
C PHE A 84 9.45 24.98 23.39
N LEU A 85 10.68 24.86 22.90
CA LEU A 85 11.01 24.05 21.74
C LEU A 85 10.70 22.57 21.98
N LEU A 86 11.13 21.99 23.11
CA LEU A 86 10.90 20.58 23.43
C LEU A 86 9.41 20.28 23.64
N VAL A 87 8.69 21.13 24.39
CA VAL A 87 7.23 20.98 24.58
C VAL A 87 6.52 20.99 23.22
N THR A 88 6.90 21.93 22.35
CA THR A 88 6.33 22.03 21.00
C THR A 88 6.69 20.81 20.15
N ALA A 89 7.92 20.34 20.19
CA ALA A 89 8.37 19.16 19.44
C ALA A 89 7.63 17.89 19.88
N VAL A 90 7.50 17.64 21.18
CA VAL A 90 6.74 16.50 21.73
C VAL A 90 5.26 16.60 21.32
N THR A 91 4.68 17.80 21.38
CA THR A 91 3.29 18.03 20.95
C THR A 91 3.10 17.73 19.46
N ILE A 92 3.97 18.25 18.60
CA ILE A 92 3.94 17.99 17.16
C ILE A 92 4.11 16.49 16.89
N LEU A 93 5.09 15.83 17.51
CA LEU A 93 5.30 14.39 17.36
C LEU A 93 4.06 13.58 17.74
N THR A 94 3.37 13.96 18.82
CA THR A 94 2.17 13.26 19.30
C THR A 94 0.99 13.39 18.31
N VAL A 95 0.74 14.62 17.82
CA VAL A 95 -0.34 14.88 16.85
C VAL A 95 -0.04 14.20 15.52
N ILE A 96 1.18 14.36 15.02
CA ILE A 96 1.60 13.78 13.75
C ILE A 96 1.61 12.26 13.84
N GLU A 97 2.00 11.69 14.99
CA GLU A 97 1.98 10.24 15.14
C GLU A 97 0.58 9.67 15.10
N SER A 98 -0.37 10.33 15.77
CA SER A 98 -1.77 9.95 15.73
C SER A 98 -2.31 9.98 14.30
N LEU A 99 -2.01 11.03 13.55
CA LEU A 99 -2.41 11.15 12.14
C LEU A 99 -1.72 10.10 11.26
N ARG A 100 -0.43 9.84 11.50
CA ARG A 100 0.35 8.88 10.74
C ARG A 100 -0.19 7.47 10.95
N LEU A 101 -0.39 7.03 12.19
CA LEU A 101 -1.01 5.73 12.49
C LEU A 101 -2.40 5.58 11.86
N TYR A 102 -3.22 6.63 11.90
CA TYR A 102 -4.54 6.64 11.25
C TYR A 102 -4.45 6.46 9.73
N LEU A 103 -3.59 7.22 9.05
CA LEU A 103 -3.40 7.12 7.60
C LEU A 103 -2.80 5.77 7.19
N GLY A 104 -1.86 5.24 7.97
CA GLY A 104 -1.30 3.91 7.72
C GLY A 104 -2.34 2.80 7.83
N TYR A 105 -3.21 2.89 8.84
CA TYR A 105 -4.30 1.94 9.04
C TYR A 105 -5.33 2.01 7.89
N ILE A 106 -5.85 3.20 7.60
CA ILE A 106 -6.86 3.40 6.56
C ILE A 106 -6.31 3.14 5.16
N GLY A 107 -5.11 3.63 4.86
CA GLY A 107 -4.46 3.50 3.55
C GLY A 107 -4.16 2.04 3.21
N ASN A 108 -3.73 1.24 4.18
CA ASN A 108 -3.49 -0.18 3.97
C ASN A 108 -4.79 -1.00 3.88
N LEU A 109 -5.80 -0.70 4.70
CA LEU A 109 -7.05 -1.47 4.72
C LEU A 109 -7.95 -1.19 3.51
N HIS A 110 -8.01 0.06 3.06
CA HIS A 110 -8.80 0.47 1.90
C HIS A 110 -7.99 0.54 0.60
N GLU A 111 -6.73 0.07 0.61
CA GLU A 111 -5.82 0.09 -0.55
C GLU A 111 -5.67 1.48 -1.20
N LYS A 112 -5.78 2.54 -0.40
CA LYS A 112 -5.77 3.90 -0.93
C LYS A 112 -4.35 4.45 -1.00
N VAL A 113 -3.86 4.55 -2.23
CA VAL A 113 -2.54 5.11 -2.59
C VAL A 113 -2.29 6.49 -1.97
N PRO A 114 -3.23 7.46 -2.00
CA PRO A 114 -2.99 8.79 -1.45
C PRO A 114 -2.76 8.80 0.06
N GLU A 115 -3.52 8.01 0.82
CA GLU A 115 -3.43 7.89 2.28
C GLU A 115 -2.12 7.24 2.69
N LEU A 116 -1.70 6.18 1.97
CA LEU A 116 -0.41 5.53 2.21
C LEU A 116 0.79 6.42 1.81
N ALA A 117 0.64 7.24 0.78
CA ALA A 117 1.62 8.27 0.45
C ALA A 117 1.70 9.35 1.56
N GLY A 118 0.56 9.74 2.14
CA GLY A 118 0.51 10.62 3.30
C GLY A 118 1.22 10.04 4.52
N PHE A 119 1.01 8.75 4.81
CA PHE A 119 1.74 8.01 5.84
C PHE A 119 3.27 8.10 5.66
N LEU A 120 3.76 7.84 4.45
CA LEU A 120 5.18 7.92 4.11
C LEU A 120 5.71 9.35 4.19
N LEU A 121 4.92 10.32 3.72
CA LEU A 121 5.26 11.74 3.76
C LEU A 121 5.42 12.23 5.20
N LEU A 122 4.46 11.95 6.08
CA LEU A 122 4.54 12.33 7.49
C LEU A 122 5.75 11.71 8.18
N THR A 123 6.03 10.44 7.88
CA THR A 123 7.18 9.72 8.42
C THR A 123 8.50 10.38 8.00
N LEU A 124 8.69 10.62 6.70
CA LEU A 124 9.95 11.12 6.16
C LEU A 124 10.16 12.62 6.39
N LEU A 125 9.11 13.43 6.25
CA LEU A 125 9.21 14.89 6.23
C LEU A 125 9.12 15.49 7.63
N ILE A 126 8.30 14.91 8.52
CA ILE A 126 8.04 15.48 9.84
C ILE A 126 8.66 14.61 10.93
N GLN A 127 8.34 13.31 10.96
CA GLN A 127 8.73 12.46 12.09
C GLN A 127 10.25 12.25 12.16
N MET A 128 10.88 11.85 11.05
CA MET A 128 12.31 11.54 11.02
C MET A 128 13.20 12.74 11.35
N PRO A 129 13.00 13.94 10.75
CA PRO A 129 13.81 15.11 11.11
C PRO A 129 13.60 15.56 12.54
N LEU A 130 12.37 15.49 13.06
CA LEU A 130 12.05 15.98 14.39
C LEU A 130 12.62 15.07 15.49
N ILE A 131 12.58 13.74 15.31
CA ILE A 131 13.26 12.81 16.22
C ILE A 131 14.78 12.97 16.12
N LEU A 132 15.32 13.10 14.90
CA LEU A 132 16.75 13.31 14.72
C LEU A 132 17.23 14.59 15.43
N PHE A 133 16.44 15.66 15.33
CA PHE A 133 16.69 16.90 16.06
C PHE A 133 16.73 16.67 17.58
N LEU A 134 15.76 15.95 18.15
CA LEU A 134 15.75 15.64 19.59
C LEU A 134 16.95 14.79 20.03
N LEU A 135 17.43 13.88 19.18
CA LEU A 135 18.53 12.97 19.50
C LEU A 135 19.94 13.52 19.22
N THR A 136 20.06 14.56 18.38
CA THR A 136 21.37 15.04 17.88
C THR A 136 21.81 16.35 18.54
N ASP A 137 20.90 17.14 19.11
CA ASP A 137 21.26 18.42 19.72
C ASP A 137 22.04 18.21 21.03
N GLU A 138 23.34 18.49 20.99
CA GLU A 138 24.26 18.38 22.13
C GLU A 138 23.87 19.26 23.33
N LYS A 139 23.07 20.31 23.11
CA LYS A 139 22.61 21.21 24.18
C LYS A 139 21.38 20.67 24.91
N ILE A 140 20.73 19.65 24.36
CA ILE A 140 19.66 18.93 25.04
C ILE A 140 20.30 17.88 25.92
N ILE A 141 19.95 17.88 27.20
CA ILE A 141 20.32 16.80 28.11
C ILE A 141 19.50 15.56 27.70
N ILE A 142 20.13 14.63 27.00
CA ILE A 142 19.51 13.38 26.56
C ILE A 142 19.61 12.37 27.69
N LEU A 143 18.46 11.95 28.24
CA LEU A 143 18.42 10.93 29.28
C LEU A 143 18.63 9.53 28.66
N PRO A 144 19.19 8.56 29.41
CA PRO A 144 19.36 7.19 28.91
C PRO A 144 18.03 6.55 28.49
N LEU A 145 16.94 6.82 29.23
CA LEU A 145 15.60 6.35 28.90
C LEU A 145 15.11 6.94 27.56
N GLU A 146 15.42 8.20 27.29
CA GLU A 146 15.02 8.94 26.09
C GLU A 146 15.66 8.33 24.86
N PHE A 147 16.97 8.07 24.98
CA PHE A 147 17.72 7.39 23.94
C PHE A 147 17.16 6.01 23.62
N VAL A 148 16.85 5.19 24.64
CA VAL A 148 16.31 3.83 24.45
C VAL A 148 14.93 3.88 23.79
N VAL A 149 14.04 4.72 24.31
CA VAL A 149 12.66 4.83 23.83
C VAL A 149 12.62 5.38 22.40
N HIS A 150 13.38 6.43 22.08
CA HIS A 150 13.49 6.93 20.71
C HIS A 150 14.16 5.92 19.77
N THR A 151 15.15 5.15 20.23
CA THR A 151 15.77 4.12 19.40
C THR A 151 14.78 3.04 19.01
N ILE A 152 13.98 2.54 19.97
CA ILE A 152 12.91 1.59 19.70
C ILE A 152 11.90 2.18 18.71
N TYR A 153 11.51 3.44 18.93
CA TYR A 153 10.59 4.14 18.03
C TYR A 153 11.13 4.27 16.60
N ILE A 154 12.42 4.62 16.44
CA ILE A 154 13.11 4.68 15.15
C ILE A 154 13.14 3.30 14.45
N ILE A 155 13.22 2.20 15.22
CA ILE A 155 13.15 0.86 14.64
C ILE A 155 11.75 0.62 14.06
N PHE A 156 10.69 0.91 14.81
CA PHE A 156 9.31 0.86 14.30
C PHE A 156 9.17 1.69 13.02
N LEU A 157 9.62 2.95 13.04
CA LEU A 157 9.62 3.85 11.88
C LEU A 157 10.25 3.22 10.64
N LYS A 158 11.46 2.68 10.79
CA LYS A 158 12.20 2.12 9.65
C LYS A 158 11.51 0.87 9.10
N THR A 159 10.99 0.01 9.98
CA THR A 159 10.26 -1.18 9.54
C THR A 159 8.98 -0.82 8.79
N GLU A 160 8.19 0.11 9.31
CA GLU A 160 6.97 0.57 8.66
C GLU A 160 7.27 1.31 7.35
N LEU A 161 8.31 2.16 7.32
CA LEU A 161 8.76 2.86 6.12
C LEU A 161 9.11 1.87 5.01
N PHE A 162 9.87 0.82 5.31
CA PHE A 162 10.28 -0.17 4.33
C PHE A 162 9.08 -0.97 3.78
N VAL A 163 8.22 -1.48 4.68
CA VAL A 163 7.04 -2.24 4.29
C VAL A 163 6.05 -1.37 3.51
N SER A 164 5.74 -0.17 4.02
CA SER A 164 4.83 0.77 3.39
C SER A 164 5.33 1.24 2.03
N PHE A 165 6.64 1.42 1.84
CA PHE A 165 7.20 1.77 0.54
C PHE A 165 6.99 0.65 -0.49
N PHE A 166 7.18 -0.60 -0.09
CA PHE A 166 6.92 -1.75 -0.96
C PHE A 166 5.42 -1.83 -1.33
N VAL A 167 4.53 -1.67 -0.34
CA VAL A 167 3.08 -1.68 -0.55
C VAL A 167 2.66 -0.55 -1.49
N LEU A 168 3.16 0.67 -1.28
CA LEU A 168 2.88 1.80 -2.16
C LEU A 168 3.33 1.53 -3.61
N LYS A 169 4.53 0.97 -3.80
CA LYS A 169 5.05 0.62 -5.12
C LYS A 169 4.17 -0.42 -5.83
N VAL A 170 3.69 -1.42 -5.11
CA VAL A 170 2.77 -2.43 -5.65
C VAL A 170 1.43 -1.78 -6.04
N MET A 171 0.82 -1.03 -5.12
CA MET A 171 -0.48 -0.39 -5.36
C MET A 171 -0.45 0.64 -6.50
N THR A 172 0.65 1.39 -6.64
CA THR A 172 0.80 2.38 -7.73
C THR A 172 0.86 1.70 -9.10
N ARG A 173 1.51 0.53 -9.20
CA ARG A 173 1.55 -0.24 -10.45
C ARG A 173 0.16 -0.76 -10.81
N GLN A 174 -0.62 -1.22 -9.83
CA GLN A 174 -1.98 -1.68 -10.05
C GLN A 174 -2.89 -0.54 -10.51
N LEU A 175 -2.78 0.63 -9.88
CA LEU A 175 -3.52 1.81 -10.28
C LEU A 175 -3.21 2.20 -11.74
N ALA A 176 -1.94 2.13 -12.15
CA ALA A 176 -1.54 2.38 -13.54
C ALA A 176 -2.14 1.35 -14.52
N THR A 177 -2.21 0.06 -14.13
CA THR A 177 -2.85 -0.97 -14.95
C THR A 177 -4.36 -0.72 -15.08
N GLN A 178 -5.05 -0.36 -14.00
CA GLN A 178 -6.48 -0.04 -14.03
C GLN A 178 -6.76 1.16 -14.94
N PHE A 179 -5.96 2.22 -14.84
CA PHE A 179 -6.08 3.37 -15.75
C PHE A 179 -5.85 3.00 -17.21
N TYR A 180 -4.86 2.14 -17.48
CA TYR A 180 -4.59 1.68 -18.83
C TYR A 180 -5.77 0.88 -19.40
N LEU A 181 -6.32 -0.06 -18.63
CA LEU A 181 -7.48 -0.86 -19.03
C LEU A 181 -8.71 0.01 -19.27
N GLN A 182 -8.99 0.95 -18.38
CA GLN A 182 -10.11 1.87 -18.54
C GLN A 182 -9.96 2.74 -19.79
N TRP A 183 -8.74 3.14 -20.13
CA TRP A 183 -8.45 3.88 -21.35
C TRP A 183 -8.64 3.01 -22.60
N THR A 184 -8.23 1.73 -22.57
CA THR A 184 -8.45 0.80 -23.70
C THR A 184 -9.94 0.52 -23.92
N ASP A 185 -10.72 0.35 -22.84
CA ASP A 185 -12.17 0.14 -22.92
C ASP A 185 -12.89 1.36 -23.49
N ASP A 186 -12.52 2.58 -23.08
CA ASP A 186 -13.07 3.83 -23.65
C ASP A 186 -12.77 3.94 -25.15
N LEU A 187 -11.57 3.56 -25.59
CA LEU A 187 -11.21 3.55 -27.00
C LEU A 187 -12.00 2.52 -27.81
N GLU A 188 -12.09 1.27 -27.34
CA GLU A 188 -12.89 0.24 -28.02
C GLU A 188 -14.35 0.64 -28.14
N SER A 189 -14.91 1.23 -27.07
CA SER A 189 -16.30 1.72 -27.06
C SER A 189 -16.55 2.85 -28.08
N LYS A 190 -15.54 3.66 -28.43
CA LYS A 190 -15.63 4.73 -29.43
C LYS A 190 -15.34 4.27 -30.85
N VAL A 191 -14.51 3.24 -31.02
CA VAL A 191 -14.18 2.67 -32.33
C VAL A 191 -15.34 1.82 -32.87
N LEU A 192 -16.02 1.04 -32.03
CA LEU A 192 -17.18 0.21 -32.42
C LEU A 192 -18.31 0.99 -33.15
N PRO A 193 -18.80 2.14 -32.65
CA PRO A 193 -19.86 2.89 -33.32
C PRO A 193 -19.40 3.57 -34.60
N THR A 194 -18.09 3.82 -34.77
CA THR A 194 -17.54 4.48 -35.96
C THR A 194 -17.39 3.48 -37.11
N GLN A 195 -16.87 2.28 -36.82
CA GLN A 195 -16.79 1.16 -37.79
C GLN A 195 -18.18 0.68 -38.23
N THR A 196 -19.13 0.60 -37.30
CA THR A 196 -20.52 0.20 -37.61
C THR A 196 -21.20 1.22 -38.52
N LYS A 197 -20.97 2.52 -38.30
CA LYS A 197 -21.50 3.59 -39.17
C LYS A 197 -20.86 3.58 -40.55
N GLU A 198 -19.55 3.36 -40.66
CA GLU A 198 -18.87 3.27 -41.96
C GLU A 198 -19.31 2.05 -42.77
N HIS A 199 -19.46 0.88 -42.14
CA HIS A 199 -19.98 -0.31 -42.82
C HIS A 199 -21.43 -0.15 -43.28
N GLN A 200 -22.30 0.46 -42.46
CA GLN A 200 -23.68 0.75 -42.83
C GLN A 200 -23.75 1.76 -43.99
N ASN A 201 -22.94 2.82 -43.97
CA ASN A 201 -22.91 3.84 -45.02
C ASN A 201 -22.32 3.29 -46.33
N ARG A 202 -21.31 2.43 -46.24
CA ARG A 202 -20.69 1.80 -47.42
C ARG A 202 -21.63 0.76 -48.05
N GLY A 203 -22.40 0.01 -47.25
CA GLY A 203 -23.46 -0.88 -47.75
C GLY A 203 -24.59 -0.14 -48.46
N CYS A 204 -25.08 0.95 -47.88
CA CYS A 204 -26.11 1.80 -48.50
C CYS A 204 -25.64 2.43 -49.83
N MET A 205 -24.37 2.87 -49.91
CA MET A 205 -23.80 3.40 -51.16
C MET A 205 -23.70 2.35 -52.27
N THR A 206 -23.41 1.09 -51.92
CA THR A 206 -23.30 0.00 -52.91
C THR A 206 -24.66 -0.46 -53.42
N GLU A 207 -25.69 -0.47 -52.57
CA GLU A 207 -27.08 -0.74 -53.03
C GLU A 207 -27.62 0.39 -53.92
N GLN A 208 -27.33 1.65 -53.59
CA GLN A 208 -27.73 2.79 -54.42
C GLN A 208 -27.08 2.74 -55.81
N GLN A 209 -25.76 2.50 -55.89
CA GLN A 209 -25.06 2.35 -57.17
C GLN A 209 -25.53 1.14 -57.99
N HIS A 210 -25.90 0.03 -57.33
CA HIS A 210 -26.43 -1.14 -58.02
C HIS A 210 -27.82 -0.89 -58.62
N ASN A 211 -28.70 -0.20 -57.88
CA ASN A 211 -30.03 0.17 -58.35
C ASN A 211 -29.99 1.20 -59.48
N ASP A 212 -29.08 2.17 -59.41
CA ASP A 212 -28.88 3.16 -60.48
C ASP A 212 -28.30 2.52 -61.77
N ALA A 213 -27.52 1.44 -61.65
CA ALA A 213 -26.98 0.69 -62.79
C ALA A 213 -28.03 -0.22 -63.49
N LEU A 214 -29.14 -0.54 -62.83
CA LEU A 214 -30.25 -1.34 -63.40
C LEU A 214 -31.34 -0.47 -64.07
N MET A 215 -31.21 0.86 -63.97
CA MET A 215 -32.13 1.85 -64.58
C MET A 215 -31.71 2.31 -65.98
N TYR A 216 -30.71 1.67 -66.59
CA TYR A 216 -30.24 1.86 -67.97
C TYR A 216 -30.18 0.52 -68.70
#